data_AF-A0A094ZKV5-F1
#
_entry.id   AF-A0A094ZKV5-F1
#
_cell.length_a   1.000
_cell.length_b   1.000
_cell.length_c   1.000
_cell.angle_alpha   90.00
_cell.angle_beta   90.00
_cell.angle_gamma   90.00
#
_symmetry.space_group_name_H-M   'P 1'
#
loop_
_entity.id
_entity.type
_entity.pdbx_description
1 polymer ?
#
loop_
_entity_poly.entity_id
_entity_poly.type
_entity_poly.pdbx_seq_one_letter_code
_entity_poly.pdbx_strand_id
1 'polypeptide(L)' 'MTGRAPPAEVEYRGKGQYGARKRIAGGERIHQTFSSTKLARRWLDTTSAKLELG' A
#
# COMPACT_ATOMS: atom_id res chain seq x y z
N MET A 1 -10.73 12.04 17.42
CA MET A 1 -9.45 11.42 17.01
C MET A 1 -9.52 11.10 15.52
N THR A 2 -9.26 12.07 14.65
CA THR A 2 -9.14 11.83 13.20
C THR A 2 -7.79 11.19 12.95
N GLY A 3 -7.68 9.91 13.32
CA GLY A 3 -6.60 9.05 12.88
C GLY A 3 -6.67 9.00 11.37
N ARG A 4 -5.77 9.73 10.72
CA ARG A 4 -5.55 9.77 9.27
C ARG A 4 -5.88 8.39 8.70
N ALA A 5 -7.04 8.28 8.03
CA ALA A 5 -7.43 7.03 7.39
C ALA A 5 -6.22 6.59 6.58
N PRO A 6 -5.77 5.33 6.69
CA PRO A 6 -4.72 4.85 5.80
C PRO A 6 -5.14 5.25 4.38
N PRO A 7 -4.20 5.72 3.53
CA PRO A 7 -4.55 5.95 2.13
C PRO A 7 -5.30 4.71 1.66
N ALA A 8 -6.35 4.84 0.84
CA ALA A 8 -7.25 3.74 0.44
C ALA A 8 -6.51 2.49 -0.12
N GLU A 9 -5.21 2.63 -0.34
CA GLU A 9 -4.21 1.65 -0.71
C GLU A 9 -3.71 0.77 0.45
N VAL A 10 -3.80 1.14 1.73
CA VAL A 10 -3.44 0.26 2.88
C VAL A 10 -4.69 -0.19 3.64
N GLU A 11 -4.93 -1.50 3.68
CA GLU A 11 -6.09 -2.11 4.31
C GLU A 11 -5.67 -3.01 5.48
N TYR A 12 -6.29 -2.87 6.65
CA TYR A 12 -6.09 -3.82 7.74
C TYR A 12 -6.92 -5.08 7.47
N ARG A 13 -6.27 -6.23 7.25
CA ARG A 13 -6.93 -7.50 6.95
C ARG A 13 -7.25 -8.34 8.20
N GLY A 14 -6.99 -7.82 9.40
CA GLY A 14 -7.12 -8.56 10.65
C GLY A 14 -5.86 -9.36 11.00
N LYS A 15 -5.78 -9.84 12.26
CA LYS A 15 -4.65 -10.63 12.78
C LYS A 15 -3.27 -9.96 12.64
N GLY A 16 -3.20 -8.63 12.73
CA GLY A 16 -1.94 -7.90 12.54
C GLY A 16 -1.45 -7.84 11.08
N GLN A 17 -2.27 -8.22 10.12
CA GLN A 17 -1.92 -8.17 8.70
C GLN A 17 -2.44 -6.88 8.05
N TYR A 18 -1.58 -6.28 7.23
CA TYR A 18 -1.82 -5.04 6.50
C TYR A 18 -1.62 -5.30 5.01
N GLY A 19 -2.67 -5.22 4.23
CA GLY A 19 -2.60 -5.23 2.77
C GLY A 19 -2.19 -3.85 2.25
N ALA A 20 -1.39 -3.82 1.18
CA ALA A 20 -1.11 -2.65 0.38
C ALA A 20 -1.48 -2.92 -1.08
N ARG A 21 -2.14 -1.97 -1.75
CA ARG A 21 -2.63 -2.07 -3.13
C ARG A 21 -2.16 -0.88 -3.94
N LYS A 22 -1.57 -1.10 -5.11
CA LYS A 22 -1.21 -0.04 -6.07
C LYS A 22 -1.74 -0.36 -7.46
N ARG A 23 -2.25 0.66 -8.16
CA ARG A 23 -2.52 0.59 -9.61
C ARG A 23 -1.24 0.92 -10.37
N ILE A 24 -0.92 0.15 -11.39
CA ILE A 24 0.21 0.41 -12.29
C ILE A 24 -0.30 0.87 -13.67
N ALA A 25 0.61 1.42 -14.48
CA ALA A 25 0.31 1.76 -15.87
C ALA A 25 -0.19 0.51 -16.62
N GLY A 26 -1.21 0.67 -17.45
CA GLY A 26 -1.89 -0.45 -18.12
C GLY A 26 -3.10 -1.02 -17.35
N GLY A 27 -3.46 -0.43 -16.21
CA GLY A 27 -4.69 -0.79 -15.46
C GLY A 27 -4.54 -2.00 -14.53
N GLU A 28 -3.38 -2.65 -14.56
CA GLU A 28 -3.04 -3.74 -13.66
C GLU A 28 -2.89 -3.25 -12.21
N ARG A 29 -3.09 -4.16 -11.26
CA ARG A 29 -3.09 -3.86 -9.83
C ARG A 29 -2.23 -4.87 -9.09
N ILE A 30 -1.21 -4.36 -8.42
CA ILE A 30 -0.36 -5.13 -7.53
C ILE A 30 -0.88 -5.03 -6.10
N HIS A 31 -0.93 -6.17 -5.43
CA HIS A 31 -1.38 -6.31 -4.05
C HIS A 31 -0.34 -7.11 -3.27
N GLN A 32 0.03 -6.63 -2.10
CA GLN A 32 0.95 -7.30 -1.19
C GLN A 32 0.45 -7.19 0.25
N THR A 33 0.79 -8.15 1.10
CA THR A 33 0.46 -8.16 2.52
C THR A 33 1.71 -8.04 3.38
N PHE A 34 1.57 -7.38 4.51
CA PHE A 34 2.65 -7.04 5.44
C PHE A 34 2.23 -7.27 6.87
N SER A 35 3.20 -7.50 7.75
CA SER A 35 3.00 -7.63 9.20
C SER A 35 2.85 -6.29 9.93
N SER A 36 3.04 -5.16 9.25
CA SER A 36 2.86 -3.83 9.85
C SER A 36 2.44 -2.77 8.84
N THR A 37 1.72 -1.76 9.32
CA THR A 37 1.32 -0.58 8.52
C THR A 37 2.52 0.18 7.98
N LYS A 38 3.64 0.25 8.73
CA LYS A 38 4.87 0.92 8.29
C LYS A 38 5.47 0.27 7.05
N LEU A 39 5.51 -1.07 7.01
CA LEU A 39 6.01 -1.81 5.85
C LEU A 39 5.10 -1.65 4.63
N ALA A 40 3.78 -1.76 4.83
CA ALA A 40 2.80 -1.53 3.78
C ALA A 40 2.95 -0.13 3.15
N ARG A 41 3.13 0.89 3.99
CA ARG A 41 3.30 2.27 3.54
C ARG A 41 4.61 2.48 2.79
N ARG A 42 5.73 1.99 3.34
CA ARG A 42 7.05 2.05 2.67
C ARG A 42 7.04 1.36 1.32
N TRP A 43 6.33 0.23 1.21
CA TRP A 43 6.16 -0.46 -0.07
C TRP A 43 5.41 0.40 -1.08
N LEU A 44 4.33 1.08 -0.67
CA LEU A 44 3.62 2.03 -1.56
C LEU A 44 4.50 3.19 -2.01
N ASP A 45 5.26 3.80 -1.10
CA ASP A 45 6.18 4.89 -1.44
C ASP A 45 7.23 4.43 -2.46
N THR A 46 7.88 3.28 -2.19
CA THR A 46 8.91 2.70 -3.07
C THR A 46 8.34 2.32 -4.43
N THR A 47 7.14 1.73 -4.43
CA THR A 47 6.47 1.28 -5.66
C THR A 47 5.99 2.46 -6.49
N SER A 48 5.46 3.52 -5.85
CA SER A 48 5.06 4.75 -6.54
C SER A 48 6.24 5.45 -7.17
N ALA A 49 7.36 5.60 -6.44
CA ALA A 49 8.58 6.18 -6.97
C ALA A 49 9.12 5.41 -8.20
N LYS A 50 9.08 4.07 -8.16
CA LYS A 50 9.45 3.22 -9.30
C LYS A 50 8.54 3.42 -10.52
N LEU A 51 7.25 3.70 -10.31
CA LEU A 51 6.30 3.95 -11.40
C LEU A 51 6.46 5.35 -12.00
N GLU A 52 6.83 6.35 -11.21
CA GLU A 52 7.08 7.73 -11.68
C GLU A 52 8.42 7.89 -12.42
N LEU A 53 9.38 6.99 -12.16
CA LEU A 53 10.67 6.92 -12.86
C LEU A 53 10.60 6.20 -14.23
N GLY A 54 9.39 5.81 -14.67
CA GLY A 54 9.14 5.13 -15.95
C GLY A 54 9.06 6.07 -17.14
#